data_AF-A0A1L3EVC5-F1
#
_entry.id   AF-A0A1L3EVC5-F1
#
_cell.length_a   1.000
_cell.length_b   1.000
_cell.length_c   1.000
_cell.angle_alpha   90.00
_cell.angle_beta   90.00
_cell.angle_gamma   90.00
#
_symmetry.space_group_name_H-M   'P 1'
#
loop_
_entity.id
_entity.type
_entity.pdbx_description
1 polymer ?
#
loop_
_entity_poly.entity_id
_entity_poly.type
_entity_poly.pdbx_seq_one_letter_code
_entity_poly.pdbx_strand_id
1 'polypeptide(L)'
;MAMVHWVQMGERQYAILEGTSRAFARVSPQDGVWVVRWRYGPRRGQGATVKGVSLMQRMVMRWAEHNEARLRKLIPVESRPYDPPSALERYFYDAIWPGYVPASRCPRRASREVTDPVPP
;
A
#
# COMPACT_ATOMS: atom_id res chain seq x y z
N MET A 1 17.48 -5.87 -0.03
CA MET A 1 16.60 -7.03 -0.29
C MET A 1 15.18 -6.52 -0.33
N ALA A 2 14.41 -6.88 -1.35
CA ALA A 2 13.01 -6.51 -1.43
C ALA A 2 12.23 -7.27 -0.35
N MET A 3 11.71 -6.56 0.66
CA MET A 3 10.85 -7.15 1.67
C MET A 3 9.41 -7.16 1.15
N VAL A 4 8.76 -8.32 1.23
CA VAL A 4 7.38 -8.51 0.75
C VAL A 4 6.48 -8.85 1.92
N HIS A 5 5.48 -8.02 2.15
CA HIS A 5 4.42 -8.27 3.12
C HIS A 5 3.26 -8.99 2.44
N TRP A 6 2.73 -10.01 3.12
CA TRP A 6 1.55 -10.75 2.68
C TRP A 6 0.34 -10.30 3.50
N VAL A 7 -0.67 -9.79 2.82
CA VAL A 7 -1.95 -9.43 3.43
C VAL A 7 -3.01 -10.40 2.96
N GLN A 8 -3.64 -11.11 3.88
CA GLN A 8 -4.75 -12.00 3.60
C GLN A 8 -6.09 -11.25 3.73
N MET A 9 -6.95 -11.34 2.72
CA MET A 9 -8.33 -10.86 2.77
C MET A 9 -9.25 -11.95 2.21
N GLY A 10 -9.92 -12.67 3.12
CA GLY A 10 -10.67 -13.88 2.77
C GLY A 10 -9.74 -14.95 2.20
N GLU A 11 -10.11 -15.51 1.05
CA GLU A 11 -9.32 -16.50 0.32
C GLU A 11 -8.18 -15.88 -0.51
N ARG A 12 -8.14 -14.56 -0.64
CA ARG A 12 -7.16 -13.86 -1.48
C ARG A 12 -5.99 -13.41 -0.64
N GLN A 13 -4.79 -13.59 -1.16
CA GLN A 13 -3.56 -13.07 -0.58
C GLN A 13 -2.99 -11.96 -1.48
N TYR A 14 -2.48 -10.91 -0.88
CA TYR A 14 -1.92 -9.75 -1.57
C TYR A 14 -0.46 -9.60 -1.18
N ALA A 15 0.42 -9.55 -2.17
CA ALA A 15 1.84 -9.30 -1.96
C ALA A 15 2.13 -7.80 -2.13
N ILE A 16 2.63 -7.17 -1.08
CA ILE A 16 2.95 -5.73 -1.02
C ILE A 16 4.45 -5.59 -0.85
N LEU A 17 5.06 -4.71 -1.63
CA LEU A 17 6.47 -4.38 -1.47
C LEU A 17 6.59 -3.38 -0.31
N GLU A 18 7.50 -3.62 0.63
CA GLU A 18 7.74 -2.70 1.75
C GLU A 18 7.98 -1.26 1.28
N GLY A 19 7.37 -0.31 2.00
CA GLY A 19 7.43 1.12 1.68
C GLY A 19 6.53 1.55 0.52
N THR A 20 5.67 0.67 0.02
CA THR A 20 4.71 0.96 -1.04
C THR A 20 3.27 0.85 -0.58
N SER A 21 2.40 1.70 -1.10
CA SER A 21 0.99 1.81 -0.70
C SER A 21 0.07 0.73 -1.28
N ARG A 22 0.54 -0.09 -2.24
CA ARG A 22 -0.33 -1.03 -2.98
C ARG A 22 0.34 -2.36 -3.24
N ALA A 23 -0.47 -3.42 -3.23
CA ALA A 23 -0.04 -4.74 -3.64
C ALA A 23 0.43 -4.78 -5.10
N PHE A 24 1.54 -5.46 -5.36
CA PHE A 24 2.04 -5.68 -6.72
C PHE A 24 1.53 -6.97 -7.35
N ALA A 25 1.16 -7.96 -6.52
CA ALA A 25 0.54 -9.20 -6.94
C ALA A 25 -0.66 -9.56 -6.06
N ARG A 26 -1.64 -10.23 -6.68
CA ARG A 26 -2.77 -10.86 -6.00
C ARG A 26 -2.72 -12.35 -6.26
N VAL A 27 -2.93 -13.14 -5.23
CA VAL A 27 -2.95 -14.59 -5.27
C VAL A 27 -4.31 -15.06 -4.80
N SER A 28 -4.90 -16.01 -5.51
CA SER A 28 -6.18 -16.63 -5.13
C SER A 28 -6.18 -18.11 -5.43
N PRO A 29 -6.79 -18.95 -4.59
CA PRO A 29 -7.02 -20.35 -4.93
C PRO A 29 -8.05 -20.43 -6.05
N GLN A 30 -7.89 -21.41 -6.94
CA GLN A 30 -8.83 -21.75 -8.01
C GLN A 30 -8.65 -23.24 -8.32
N ASP A 31 -9.69 -24.06 -8.15
CA ASP A 31 -9.70 -25.47 -8.55
C ASP A 31 -8.48 -26.29 -8.09
N GLY A 32 -8.05 -26.10 -6.83
CA GLY A 32 -6.89 -26.79 -6.25
C GLY A 32 -5.51 -26.25 -6.69
N VAL A 33 -5.47 -25.19 -7.51
CA VAL A 33 -4.25 -24.47 -7.87
C VAL A 33 -4.25 -23.03 -7.36
N TRP A 34 -3.08 -22.40 -7.28
CA TRP A 34 -2.95 -20.99 -6.92
C TRP A 34 -2.80 -20.15 -8.17
N VAL A 35 -3.56 -19.08 -8.29
CA VAL A 35 -3.48 -18.16 -9.42
C VAL A 35 -2.86 -16.84 -8.97
N VAL A 36 -1.69 -16.54 -9.50
CA VAL A 36 -0.96 -15.29 -9.23
C VAL A 36 -1.24 -14.30 -10.36
N ARG A 37 -1.87 -13.17 -10.04
CA ARG A 37 -2.13 -12.07 -10.98
C ARG A 37 -1.27 -10.86 -10.63
N TRP A 38 -0.43 -10.45 -11.58
CA TRP A 38 0.45 -9.30 -11.44
C TRP A 38 -0.28 -8.01 -11.81
N ARG A 39 -0.19 -6.99 -10.96
CA ARG A 39 -0.71 -5.65 -11.26
C ARG A 39 0.28 -4.83 -12.08
N TYR A 40 1.56 -5.00 -11.82
CA TYR A 40 2.65 -4.22 -12.44
C TYR A 40 3.63 -5.08 -13.26
N GLY A 41 3.30 -6.35 -13.47
CA GLY A 41 4.13 -7.29 -14.23
C GLY A 41 4.00 -7.17 -15.75
N PRO A 42 4.81 -7.93 -16.51
CA PRO A 42 4.84 -7.90 -17.98
C PRO A 42 3.50 -8.29 -18.61
N ARG A 43 2.70 -9.12 -17.93
CA ARG A 43 1.35 -9.52 -18.33
C ARG A 43 0.35 -9.04 -17.28
N ARG A 44 0.04 -7.74 -17.30
CA ARG A 44 -0.88 -7.12 -16.34
C ARG A 44 -2.22 -7.85 -16.35
N GLY A 45 -2.62 -8.37 -15.18
CA GLY A 45 -3.90 -9.07 -15.02
C GLY A 45 -3.93 -10.54 -15.48
N GLN A 46 -2.91 -11.03 -16.19
CA GLN A 46 -2.85 -12.45 -16.56
C GLN A 46 -2.46 -13.29 -15.34
N GLY A 47 -3.25 -14.32 -15.06
CA GLY A 47 -3.01 -15.27 -13.97
C GLY A 47 -1.98 -16.31 -14.36
N ALA A 48 -0.93 -16.46 -13.56
CA ALA A 48 -0.04 -17.61 -13.60
C ALA A 48 -0.54 -18.65 -12.60
N THR A 49 -0.87 -19.85 -13.09
CA THR A 49 -1.27 -20.98 -12.24
C THR A 49 -0.03 -21.66 -11.66
N VAL A 50 -0.02 -21.86 -10.36
CA VAL A 50 1.09 -22.48 -9.62
C VAL A 50 0.54 -23.57 -8.71
N LYS A 51 1.22 -24.73 -8.71
CA LYS A 51 0.93 -25.81 -7.77
C LYS A 51 1.77 -25.64 -6.50
N GLY A 52 1.10 -25.59 -5.35
CA GLY A 52 1.72 -25.48 -4.04
C GLY A 52 2.03 -24.06 -3.59
N VAL A 53 1.78 -23.80 -2.30
CA VAL A 53 1.94 -22.48 -1.65
C VAL A 53 3.40 -22.03 -1.63
N SER A 54 4.33 -22.95 -1.31
CA SER A 54 5.76 -22.62 -1.18
C SER A 54 6.40 -22.18 -2.50
N LEU A 55 6.05 -22.84 -3.61
CA LEU A 55 6.51 -22.46 -4.94
C LEU A 55 5.94 -21.10 -5.35
N MET A 56 4.65 -20.88 -5.08
CA MET A 56 3.99 -19.60 -5.34
C MET A 56 4.68 -18.45 -4.58
N GLN A 57 4.94 -18.61 -3.27
CA GLN A 57 5.60 -17.58 -2.47
C GLN A 57 7.01 -17.29 -2.96
N ARG A 58 7.82 -18.32 -3.24
CA ARG A 58 9.18 -18.14 -3.78
C ARG A 58 9.18 -17.43 -5.13
N MET A 59 8.25 -17.79 -6.01
CA MET A 59 8.10 -17.14 -7.32
C MET A 59 7.76 -15.65 -7.16
N VAL A 60 6.84 -15.31 -6.25
CA VAL A 60 6.45 -13.93 -5.96
C VAL A 60 7.60 -13.12 -5.37
N MET A 61 8.32 -13.67 -4.40
CA MET A 61 9.48 -13.01 -3.80
C MET A 61 10.61 -12.80 -4.81
N ARG A 62 11.00 -13.84 -5.56
CA ARG A 62 12.06 -13.73 -6.60
C ARG A 62 11.72 -12.71 -7.66
N TRP A 63 10.45 -12.66 -8.09
CA TRP A 63 10.00 -11.67 -9.05
C TRP A 63 10.09 -10.26 -8.48
N ALA A 64 9.67 -10.06 -7.22
CA ALA A 64 9.76 -8.77 -6.54
C ALA A 64 11.22 -8.29 -6.38
N GLU A 65 12.13 -9.18 -5.96
CA GLU A 65 13.57 -8.91 -5.86
C GLU A 65 14.13 -8.43 -7.21
N HIS A 66 13.83 -9.14 -8.30
CA HIS A 66 14.32 -8.77 -9.62
C HIS A 66 13.74 -7.45 -10.15
N ASN A 67 12.51 -7.10 -9.74
CA ASN A 67 11.78 -5.93 -10.26
C ASN A 67 11.70 -4.77 -9.27
N GLU A 68 12.43 -4.80 -8.15
CA GLU A 68 12.27 -3.86 -7.03
C GLU A 68 12.33 -2.39 -7.49
N ALA A 69 13.38 -2.02 -8.22
CA ALA A 69 13.57 -0.65 -8.71
C ALA A 69 12.42 -0.18 -9.62
N ARG A 70 11.88 -1.09 -10.43
CA ARG A 70 10.73 -0.81 -11.30
C ARG A 70 9.44 -0.67 -10.50
N LEU A 71 9.23 -1.54 -9.51
CA LEU A 71 8.05 -1.50 -8.64
C LEU A 71 8.00 -0.20 -7.83
N ARG A 72 9.12 0.24 -7.25
CA ARG A 72 9.20 1.50 -6.51
C ARG A 72 8.89 2.74 -7.35
N LYS A 73 9.17 2.69 -8.66
CA LYS A 73 8.79 3.77 -9.60
C LYS A 73 7.31 3.75 -9.96
N LEU A 74 6.69 2.58 -9.99
CA LEU A 74 5.30 2.39 -10.46
C LEU A 74 4.27 2.45 -9.33
N ILE A 75 4.67 2.05 -8.12
CA ILE A 75 3.78 1.98 -6.96
C ILE A 75 4.02 3.21 -6.10
N PRO A 76 2.98 4.00 -5.78
CA PRO A 76 3.13 5.14 -4.89
C PRO A 76 3.69 4.70 -3.54
N VAL A 77 4.58 5.51 -2.97
CA VAL A 77 5.09 5.32 -1.61
C VAL A 77 3.93 5.28 -0.63
N GLU A 78 4.03 4.45 0.40
CA GLU A 78 3.08 4.43 1.49
C GLU A 78 3.03 5.82 2.13
N SER A 79 1.88 6.49 2.01
CA SER A 79 1.70 7.78 2.69
C SER A 79 1.67 7.51 4.18
N ARG A 80 2.60 8.11 4.93
CA ARG A 80 2.57 8.05 6.39
C ARG A 80 1.19 8.54 6.86
N PRO A 81 0.54 7.83 7.80
CA PRO A 81 -0.63 8.39 8.47
C PRO A 81 -0.26 9.75 9.09
N TYR A 82 -1.25 10.63 9.20
CA TYR A 82 -1.06 11.94 9.81
C TYR A 82 -0.63 11.77 11.27
N ASP A 83 0.64 12.05 11.56
CA ASP A 83 1.09 12.24 12.93
C ASP A 83 0.71 13.66 13.37
N PRO A 84 0.01 13.84 14.51
CA PRO A 84 -0.31 15.16 15.01
C PRO A 84 0.99 15.96 15.23
N PRO A 85 0.98 17.29 15.04
CA PRO A 85 2.20 18.08 15.14
C PRO A 85 2.80 17.92 16.54
N SER A 86 4.12 17.82 16.61
CA SER A 86 4.85 17.83 17.88
C SER A 86 4.62 19.14 18.63
N ALA A 87 4.86 19.17 19.94
CA ALA A 87 4.66 20.39 20.74
C ALA A 87 5.48 21.58 20.22
N LEU A 88 6.70 21.31 19.74
CA LEU A 88 7.57 22.32 19.14
C LEU A 88 7.01 22.86 17.82
N GLU A 89 6.47 21.99 16.97
CA GLU A 89 5.83 22.41 15.72
C GLU A 89 4.56 23.21 15.96
N ARG A 90 3.74 22.83 16.96
CA ARG A 90 2.57 23.61 17.37
C ARG A 90 2.95 25.00 17.83
N TYR A 91 3.99 25.12 18.66
CA TYR A 91 4.51 26.41 19.10
C TYR A 91 4.87 27.32 17.91
N PHE A 92 5.57 26.78 16.90
CA PHE A 92 5.90 27.55 15.70
C PHE A 92 4.68 27.90 14.84
N TYR A 93 3.72 26.98 14.71
CA TYR A 93 2.53 27.23 13.90
C TYR A 93 1.58 28.22 14.55
N ASP A 94 1.36 28.12 15.86
CA ASP A 94 0.53 29.05 16.63
C ASP A 94 1.13 30.47 16.64
N ALA A 95 2.46 30.59 16.56
CA ALA A 95 3.13 31.88 16.41
C ALA A 95 2.88 32.56 15.05
N ILE A 96 2.55 31.80 14.00
CA ILE A 96 2.13 32.34 12.70
C ILE A 96 0.65 32.73 12.77
N TRP A 97 -0.19 31.77 13.19
CA TRP A 97 -1.61 31.97 13.47
C TRP A 97 -2.13 30.84 14.37
N PRO A 98 -2.89 31.12 15.44
CA PRO A 98 -3.43 30.08 16.32
C PRO A 98 -4.23 29.03 15.56
N GLY A 99 -3.82 27.76 15.64
CA GLY A 99 -4.46 26.65 14.92
C GLY A 99 -4.06 26.49 13.45
N TYR A 100 -3.04 27.21 12.97
CA TYR A 100 -2.49 26.99 11.63
C TYR A 100 -1.83 25.62 11.51
N VAL A 101 -2.08 24.93 10.40
CA VAL A 101 -1.38 23.69 10.03
C VAL A 101 -0.98 23.80 8.55
N PRO A 102 0.31 23.71 8.20
CA PRO A 102 0.75 23.82 6.81
C PRO A 102 0.09 22.79 5.90
N ALA A 103 -0.24 23.17 4.65
CA ALA A 103 -0.85 22.24 3.67
C ALA A 103 0.01 21.00 3.37
N SER A 104 1.33 21.08 3.56
CA SER A 104 2.26 19.95 3.45
C SER A 104 2.09 18.91 4.57
N ARG A 105 1.49 19.28 5.70
CA ARG A 105 1.12 18.40 6.83
C ARG A 105 -0.27 17.82 6.66
N CYS A 106 -1.13 18.42 5.85
CA CYS A 106 -2.45 17.89 5.62
C CYS A 106 -2.35 16.60 4.79
N PRO A 107 -2.93 15.47 5.25
CA PRO A 107 -2.95 14.25 4.48
C PRO A 107 -3.62 14.53 3.13
N ARG A 108 -3.03 14.03 2.04
CA ARG A 108 -3.52 14.22 0.66
C ARG A 108 -4.82 13.42 0.49
N ARG A 109 -5.92 13.98 1.00
CA ARG A 109 -7.31 13.46 1.02
C ARG A 109 -7.41 12.00 1.46
N ALA A 110 -7.48 11.78 2.78
CA ALA A 110 -8.48 10.84 3.27
C ALA A 110 -9.85 11.37 2.80
N SER A 111 -10.63 10.51 2.16
CA SER A 111 -11.96 10.83 1.68
C SER A 111 -12.75 11.59 2.75
N ARG A 112 -13.36 12.68 2.34
CA ARG A 112 -14.37 13.48 3.05
C ARG A 112 -15.33 12.55 3.82
N GLU A 113 -15.06 12.30 5.09
CA GLU A 113 -16.11 11.96 6.03
C GLU A 113 -16.90 13.25 6.21
N VAL A 114 -18.08 13.26 5.60
CA VAL A 114 -19.12 14.26 5.82
C VAL A 114 -19.47 14.14 7.30
N THR A 115 -18.91 15.03 8.12
CA THR A 115 -19.48 15.30 9.43
C THR A 115 -20.74 16.11 9.14
N ASP A 116 -21.90 15.45 9.18
CA ASP A 116 -23.19 16.13 9.17
C ASP A 116 -23.21 17.19 10.28
N PRO A 117 -23.66 18.43 10.01
CA PRO A 117 -23.93 19.38 11.07
C PRO A 117 -25.17 18.90 11.84
N VAL A 118 -25.02 18.65 13.14
CA VAL A 118 -26.13 18.54 14.09
C VAL A 118 -26.85 19.89 14.10
N PRO A 119 -28.14 19.98 13.72
CA PRO A 119 -28.89 21.21 13.90
C PRO A 119 -29.38 21.34 15.35
N PRO A 120 -29.56 22.58 15.86
CA PRO A 120 -30.20 22.83 17.15
C PRO A 120 -31.69 22.44 17.15
#